data_AF-A0A511W5G1-F1
#
_entry.id   AF-A0A511W5G1-F1
#
_cell.length_a   1.000
_cell.length_b   1.000
_cell.length_c   1.000
_cell.angle_alpha   90.00
_cell.angle_beta   90.00
_cell.angle_gamma   90.00
#
_symmetry.space_group_name_H-M   'P 1'
#
loop_
_entity.id
_entity.type
_entity.pdbx_description
1 polymer ?
#
loop_
_entity_poly.entity_id
_entity_poly.type
_entity_poly.pdbx_seq_one_letter_code
_entity_poly.pdbx_strand_id
1 'polypeptide(L)'
;MENAIKNLMSSNIVSVTSEQTVQEAAALMEQNDIGAIPVIENGQLRGIITDRDITLRATAKNQQGDCPIGQCMSSEIVSADASMDVHQAAQLMAEKQIRRLPVTENGQTVGMLSIGDLAQQNIYRNEAGDALSNISVPQALRQAAQQGNAQAAQQQNAQMAQQQNTQMAQQQNNQMNQQNNQGMQ
;
A
#
# COMPACT_ATOMS: atom_id res chain seq x y z
N MET A 1 -16.59 3.56 16.97
CA MET A 1 -17.24 3.64 15.64
C MET A 1 -17.57 2.22 15.20
N GLU A 2 -18.71 2.05 14.53
CA GLU A 2 -19.24 0.73 14.11
C GLU A 2 -18.27 -0.02 13.17
N ASN A 3 -17.54 0.72 12.33
CA ASN A 3 -16.61 0.21 11.32
C ASN A 3 -15.13 0.21 11.74
N ALA A 4 -14.82 0.13 13.04
CA ALA A 4 -13.43 0.12 13.50
C ALA A 4 -12.78 -1.26 13.24
N ILE A 5 -11.52 -1.27 12.78
CA ILE A 5 -10.81 -2.51 12.45
C ILE A 5 -10.66 -3.48 13.62
N LYS A 6 -10.68 -3.00 14.88
CA LYS A 6 -10.69 -3.86 16.07
C LYS A 6 -11.87 -4.83 16.15
N ASN A 7 -12.96 -4.54 15.43
CA ASN A 7 -14.14 -5.39 15.38
C ASN A 7 -13.97 -6.57 14.39
N LEU A 8 -12.92 -6.53 13.55
CA LEU A 8 -12.67 -7.52 12.49
C LEU A 8 -11.32 -8.24 12.64
N MET A 9 -10.35 -7.64 13.30
CA MET A 9 -9.02 -8.22 13.45
C MET A 9 -9.06 -9.55 14.20
N SER A 10 -8.08 -10.41 13.91
CA SER A 10 -7.76 -11.52 14.81
C SER A 10 -6.95 -11.01 16.00
N SER A 11 -7.46 -11.21 17.21
CA SER A 11 -6.79 -10.82 18.46
C SER A 11 -5.79 -11.87 18.97
N ASN A 12 -5.81 -13.10 18.43
CA ASN A 12 -4.83 -14.12 18.79
C ASN A 12 -3.56 -13.92 17.96
N ILE A 13 -2.62 -13.16 18.52
CA ILE A 13 -1.38 -12.82 17.83
C ILE A 13 -0.39 -13.97 18.01
N VAL A 14 -0.10 -14.66 16.90
CA VAL A 14 1.11 -15.48 16.77
C VAL A 14 2.26 -14.53 16.45
N SER A 15 3.30 -14.49 17.29
CA SER A 15 4.46 -13.62 17.12
C SER A 15 5.77 -14.37 17.35
N VAL A 16 6.86 -13.79 16.87
CA VAL A 16 8.24 -14.28 17.04
C VAL A 16 9.18 -13.15 17.46
N THR A 17 10.37 -13.48 17.94
CA THR A 17 11.46 -12.52 18.17
C THR A 17 12.45 -12.53 17.01
N SER A 18 13.35 -11.53 16.95
CA SER A 18 14.37 -11.47 15.88
C SER A 18 15.45 -12.55 16.00
N GLU A 19 15.66 -13.08 17.22
CA GLU A 19 16.63 -14.13 17.52
C GLU A 19 16.12 -15.53 17.22
N GLN A 20 14.80 -15.72 17.15
CA GLN A 20 14.21 -16.96 16.68
C GLN A 20 14.59 -17.22 15.22
N THR A 21 14.49 -18.47 14.81
CA THR A 21 14.96 -18.97 13.52
C THR A 21 13.87 -18.93 12.46
N VAL A 22 14.29 -18.87 11.18
CA VAL A 22 13.35 -18.96 10.05
C VAL A 22 12.55 -20.28 10.05
N GLN A 23 13.14 -21.38 10.55
CA GLN A 23 12.44 -22.66 10.69
C GLN A 23 11.34 -22.59 11.75
N GLU A 24 11.57 -21.94 12.90
CA GLU A 24 10.53 -21.74 13.91
C GLU A 24 9.40 -20.86 13.38
N ALA A 25 9.72 -19.79 12.64
CA ALA A 25 8.70 -18.99 11.98
C ALA A 25 7.88 -19.81 10.98
N ALA A 26 8.53 -20.62 10.14
CA ALA A 26 7.86 -21.48 9.17
C ALA A 26 6.96 -22.53 9.85
N ALA A 27 7.40 -23.13 10.96
CA ALA A 27 6.59 -24.07 11.72
C ALA A 27 5.34 -23.40 12.33
N LEU A 28 5.48 -22.17 12.85
CA LEU A 28 4.34 -21.39 13.34
C LEU A 28 3.38 -21.01 12.21
N MET A 29 3.90 -20.69 11.02
CA MET A 29 3.10 -20.43 9.82
C MET A 29 2.27 -21.65 9.42
N GLU A 30 2.89 -22.84 9.40
CA GLU A 30 2.21 -24.11 9.12
C GLU A 30 1.15 -24.43 10.18
N GLN A 31 1.51 -24.36 11.47
CA GLN A 31 0.61 -24.73 12.57
C GLN A 31 -0.64 -23.85 12.62
N ASN A 32 -0.53 -22.58 12.24
CA ASN A 32 -1.61 -21.59 12.37
C ASN A 32 -2.26 -21.23 11.02
N ASP A 33 -1.84 -21.85 9.91
CA ASP A 33 -2.30 -21.53 8.55
C ASP A 33 -2.19 -20.01 8.22
N ILE A 34 -1.01 -19.43 8.50
CA ILE A 34 -0.71 -18.02 8.28
C ILE A 34 0.58 -17.83 7.47
N GLY A 35 0.61 -16.83 6.60
CA GLY A 35 1.78 -16.50 5.77
C GLY A 35 2.61 -15.30 6.27
N ALA A 36 2.22 -14.67 7.38
CA ALA A 36 2.94 -13.53 7.94
C ALA A 36 2.84 -13.52 9.46
N ILE A 37 3.97 -13.22 10.13
CA ILE A 37 4.09 -13.20 11.57
C ILE A 37 4.76 -11.88 12.00
N PRO A 38 4.16 -11.08 12.91
CA PRO A 38 4.82 -9.92 13.49
C PRO A 38 6.02 -10.35 14.34
N VAL A 39 7.12 -9.59 14.20
CA VAL A 39 8.29 -9.72 15.06
C VAL A 39 8.16 -8.74 16.21
N ILE A 40 8.07 -9.25 17.43
CA ILE A 40 7.80 -8.46 18.64
C ILE A 40 8.93 -8.65 19.64
N GLU A 41 9.45 -7.55 20.19
CA GLU A 41 10.44 -7.56 21.27
C GLU A 41 9.97 -6.63 22.38
N ASN A 42 9.96 -7.11 23.63
CA ASN A 42 9.54 -6.31 24.79
C ASN A 42 8.17 -5.63 24.59
N GLY A 43 7.23 -6.32 23.94
CA GLY A 43 5.89 -5.81 23.61
C GLY A 43 5.83 -4.84 22.44
N GLN A 44 6.97 -4.49 21.83
CA GLN A 44 7.06 -3.55 20.72
C GLN A 44 7.13 -4.29 19.39
N LEU A 45 6.40 -3.80 18.38
CA LEU A 45 6.50 -4.30 17.02
C LEU A 45 7.82 -3.85 16.40
N ARG A 46 8.68 -4.81 16.04
CA ARG A 46 10.04 -4.59 15.51
C ARG A 46 10.19 -4.92 14.04
N GLY A 47 9.28 -5.74 13.52
CA GLY A 47 9.25 -6.08 12.11
C GLY A 47 8.11 -7.02 11.78
N ILE A 48 8.14 -7.54 10.56
CA ILE A 48 7.28 -8.62 10.10
C ILE A 48 8.09 -9.59 9.25
N ILE A 49 7.84 -10.88 9.41
CA ILE A 49 8.40 -11.93 8.57
C ILE A 49 7.26 -12.61 7.79
N THR A 50 7.47 -12.81 6.50
CA THR A 50 6.50 -13.48 5.60
C THR A 50 7.09 -14.72 4.95
N ASP A 51 6.24 -15.61 4.46
CA ASP A 51 6.63 -16.76 3.62
C ASP A 51 7.54 -16.36 2.43
N ARG A 52 7.25 -15.21 1.81
CA ARG A 52 8.04 -14.61 0.74
C ARG A 52 9.40 -14.12 1.23
N ASP A 53 9.47 -13.54 2.42
CA ASP A 53 10.75 -13.13 3.00
C ASP A 53 11.63 -14.33 3.30
N ILE A 54 11.07 -15.40 3.87
CA ILE A 54 11.78 -16.68 4.08
C ILE A 54 12.30 -17.19 2.72
N THR A 55 11.42 -17.26 1.72
CA THR A 55 11.77 -17.76 0.38
C THR A 55 12.89 -16.95 -0.27
N LEU A 56 12.80 -15.62 -0.26
CA LEU A 56 13.71 -14.77 -1.03
C LEU A 56 14.97 -14.34 -0.27
N ARG A 57 14.92 -14.30 1.06
CA ARG A 57 16.02 -13.79 1.90
C ARG A 57 16.76 -14.89 2.66
N ALA A 58 16.12 -16.05 2.89
CA ALA A 58 16.80 -17.23 3.43
C ALA A 58 17.02 -18.29 2.33
N THR A 59 15.97 -18.93 1.84
CA THR A 59 16.05 -20.10 0.94
C THR A 59 16.82 -19.79 -0.35
N ALA A 60 16.45 -18.72 -1.06
CA ALA A 60 17.11 -18.30 -2.30
C ALA A 60 18.58 -17.91 -2.10
N LYS A 61 19.00 -17.61 -0.87
CA LYS A 61 20.38 -17.30 -0.50
C LYS A 61 21.13 -18.49 0.09
N ASN A 62 20.57 -19.70 0.01
CA ASN A 62 21.11 -20.93 0.60
C ASN A 62 21.38 -20.82 2.12
N GLN A 63 20.60 -19.99 2.83
CA GLN A 63 20.63 -19.97 4.29
C GLN A 63 19.93 -21.21 4.83
N GLN A 64 20.43 -21.72 5.95
CA GLN A 64 19.85 -22.87 6.64
C GLN A 64 18.67 -22.45 7.53
N GLY A 65 17.92 -23.44 8.03
CA GLY A 65 16.73 -23.22 8.86
C GLY A 65 17.01 -22.49 10.18
N ASP A 66 18.25 -22.50 10.65
CA ASP A 66 18.74 -21.83 11.86
C ASP A 66 19.07 -20.34 11.66
N CYS A 67 18.91 -19.80 10.44
CA CYS A 67 19.11 -18.38 10.16
C CYS A 67 18.19 -17.52 11.06
N PRO A 68 18.73 -16.52 11.79
CA PRO A 68 17.92 -15.63 12.62
C PRO A 68 16.92 -14.82 11.79
N ILE A 69 15.69 -14.71 12.29
CA ILE A 69 14.59 -13.95 11.67
C ILE A 69 15.00 -12.48 11.45
N GLY A 70 15.79 -11.89 12.35
CA GLY A 70 16.28 -10.52 12.23
C GLY A 70 17.05 -10.24 10.93
N GLN A 71 17.64 -11.27 10.30
CA GLN A 71 18.36 -11.15 9.02
C GLN A 71 17.43 -11.22 7.80
N CYS A 72 16.21 -11.71 7.99
CA CYS A 72 15.24 -11.95 6.92
C CYS A 72 14.00 -11.05 7.01
N MET A 73 13.62 -10.58 8.20
CA MET A 73 12.42 -9.78 8.41
C MET A 73 12.48 -8.42 7.69
N SER A 74 11.31 -7.81 7.53
CA SER A 74 11.19 -6.40 7.12
C SER A 74 10.98 -5.52 8.35
N SER A 75 11.83 -4.52 8.53
CA SER A 75 11.77 -3.57 9.67
C SER A 75 10.97 -2.31 9.36
N GLU A 76 10.65 -2.04 8.09
CA GLU A 76 9.71 -0.99 7.70
C GLU A 76 8.28 -1.47 7.93
N ILE A 77 7.78 -1.18 9.13
CA ILE A 77 6.48 -1.66 9.59
C ILE A 77 5.39 -0.69 9.16
N VAL A 78 4.39 -1.20 8.46
CA VAL A 78 3.10 -0.55 8.31
C VAL A 78 2.17 -1.16 9.35
N SER A 79 1.57 -0.33 10.19
CA SER A 79 0.56 -0.73 11.18
C SER A 79 -0.59 0.27 11.19
N ALA A 80 -1.71 -0.12 11.79
CA ALA A 80 -2.86 0.75 11.98
C ALA A 80 -3.31 0.77 13.44
N ASP A 81 -3.90 1.87 13.86
CA ASP A 81 -4.55 1.97 15.17
C ASP A 81 -5.87 1.18 15.17
N ALA A 82 -6.17 0.53 16.28
CA ALA A 82 -7.37 -0.29 16.49
C ALA A 82 -8.70 0.46 16.18
N SER A 83 -8.70 1.78 16.30
CA SER A 83 -9.84 2.63 16.00
C SER A 83 -9.97 3.04 14.52
N MET A 84 -8.98 2.74 13.68
CA MET A 84 -8.98 3.06 12.25
C MET A 84 -10.21 2.45 11.56
N ASP A 85 -10.77 3.19 10.60
CA ASP A 85 -11.88 2.71 9.78
C ASP A 85 -11.43 1.61 8.80
N VAL A 86 -12.31 0.64 8.57
CA VAL A 86 -12.06 -0.50 7.68
C VAL A 86 -11.70 -0.08 6.25
N HIS A 87 -12.36 0.94 5.70
CA HIS A 87 -12.07 1.42 4.34
C HIS A 87 -10.66 2.00 4.27
N GLN A 88 -10.26 2.78 5.29
CA GLN A 88 -8.92 3.35 5.38
C GLN A 88 -7.86 2.25 5.51
N ALA A 89 -8.14 1.20 6.27
CA ALA A 89 -7.23 0.06 6.40
C ALA A 89 -7.08 -0.71 5.07
N ALA A 90 -8.18 -0.93 4.34
CA ALA A 90 -8.14 -1.55 3.02
C ALA A 90 -7.33 -0.72 2.01
N GLN A 91 -7.53 0.61 2.02
CA GLN A 91 -6.74 1.53 1.20
C GLN A 91 -5.25 1.49 1.57
N LEU A 92 -4.92 1.51 2.87
CA LEU A 92 -3.53 1.40 3.34
C LEU A 92 -2.88 0.08 2.88
N MET A 93 -3.61 -1.03 2.98
CA MET A 93 -3.16 -2.33 2.46
C MET A 93 -2.86 -2.28 0.96
N ALA A 94 -3.76 -1.67 0.18
CA ALA A 94 -3.61 -1.50 -1.27
C ALA A 94 -2.39 -0.64 -1.63
N GLU A 95 -2.22 0.49 -0.96
CA GLU A 95 -1.11 1.42 -1.19
C GLU A 95 0.24 0.79 -0.84
N LYS A 96 0.30 0.10 0.31
CA LYS A 96 1.53 -0.50 0.83
C LYS A 96 1.82 -1.89 0.30
N GLN A 97 0.93 -2.46 -0.52
CA GLN A 97 1.08 -3.79 -1.11
C GLN A 97 1.16 -4.92 -0.08
N ILE A 98 0.42 -4.78 1.01
CA ILE A 98 0.39 -5.74 2.08
C ILE A 98 -1.00 -6.35 2.18
N ARG A 99 -1.06 -7.65 2.48
CA ARG A 99 -2.32 -8.39 2.65
C ARG A 99 -2.73 -8.55 4.10
N ARG A 100 -1.81 -8.22 5.01
CA ARG A 100 -1.95 -8.34 6.47
C ARG A 100 -1.38 -7.08 7.10
N LEU A 101 -2.08 -6.54 8.08
CA LEU A 101 -1.81 -5.28 8.74
C LEU A 101 -1.80 -5.51 10.25
N PRO A 102 -0.64 -5.38 10.90
CA PRO A 102 -0.58 -5.29 12.35
C PRO A 102 -1.46 -4.17 12.88
N VAL A 103 -2.29 -4.51 13.86
CA VAL A 103 -3.18 -3.58 14.55
C VAL A 103 -2.59 -3.26 15.90
N THR A 104 -2.50 -1.97 16.21
CA THR A 104 -1.91 -1.46 17.44
C THR A 104 -2.91 -0.64 18.25
N GLU A 105 -2.74 -0.62 19.56
CA GLU A 105 -3.46 0.27 20.47
C GLU A 105 -2.46 0.73 21.54
N ASN A 106 -2.33 2.04 21.75
CA ASN A 106 -1.35 2.62 22.68
C ASN A 106 0.11 2.13 22.43
N GLY A 107 0.47 1.90 21.18
CA GLY A 107 1.81 1.42 20.79
C GLY A 107 2.08 -0.06 21.08
N GLN A 108 1.07 -0.83 21.50
CA GLN A 108 1.16 -2.28 21.64
C GLN A 108 0.44 -2.96 20.48
N THR A 109 0.95 -4.08 19.99
CA THR A 109 0.23 -4.87 18.97
C THR A 109 -0.90 -5.64 19.64
N VAL A 110 -2.14 -5.42 19.18
CA VAL A 110 -3.37 -6.00 19.76
C VAL A 110 -4.11 -6.93 18.81
N GLY A 111 -3.72 -6.95 17.52
CA GLY A 111 -4.22 -7.94 16.58
C GLY A 111 -3.55 -7.87 15.22
N MET A 112 -4.07 -8.68 14.31
CA MET A 112 -3.73 -8.68 12.89
C MET A 112 -5.01 -8.59 12.08
N LEU A 113 -5.05 -7.69 11.10
CA LEU A 113 -6.13 -7.61 10.13
C LEU A 113 -5.62 -8.10 8.77
N SER A 114 -6.36 -8.98 8.12
CA SER A 114 -6.07 -9.47 6.77
C SER A 114 -7.17 -9.09 5.79
N ILE A 115 -6.84 -9.09 4.49
CA ILE A 115 -7.86 -8.96 3.43
C ILE A 115 -8.89 -10.10 3.49
N GLY A 116 -8.47 -11.27 3.97
CA GLY A 116 -9.38 -12.40 4.21
C GLY A 116 -10.43 -12.06 5.27
N ASP A 117 -10.06 -11.36 6.34
CA ASP A 117 -11.00 -10.93 7.39
C ASP A 117 -12.02 -9.93 6.84
N LEU A 118 -11.59 -9.03 5.96
CA LEU A 118 -12.49 -8.12 5.24
C LEU A 118 -13.47 -8.88 4.34
N ALA A 119 -12.97 -9.85 3.58
CA ALA A 119 -13.76 -10.62 2.62
C ALA A 119 -14.84 -11.51 3.28
N GLN A 120 -14.62 -11.95 4.51
CA GLN A 120 -15.59 -12.74 5.27
C GLN A 120 -16.84 -11.93 5.66
N GLN A 121 -16.73 -10.61 5.73
CA GLN A 121 -17.87 -9.74 6.03
C GLN A 121 -18.52 -9.29 4.72
N ASN A 122 -19.81 -9.61 4.55
CA ASN A 122 -20.55 -9.25 3.33
C ASN A 122 -20.49 -7.75 3.01
N ILE A 123 -20.45 -6.90 4.03
CA ILE A 123 -20.42 -5.43 3.87
C ILE A 123 -19.05 -4.90 3.40
N TYR A 124 -17.97 -5.66 3.54
CA TYR A 124 -16.61 -5.23 3.18
C TYR A 124 -16.01 -5.98 1.97
N ARG A 125 -16.86 -6.65 1.18
CA ARG A 125 -16.42 -7.39 0.00
C ARG A 125 -15.81 -6.49 -1.08
N ASN A 126 -16.31 -5.27 -1.23
CA ASN A 126 -15.79 -4.33 -2.22
C ASN A 126 -14.40 -3.85 -1.79
N GLU A 127 -14.23 -3.47 -0.53
CA GLU A 127 -12.96 -3.08 0.06
C GLU A 127 -11.91 -4.18 -0.07
N ALA A 128 -12.30 -5.44 0.22
CA ALA A 128 -11.43 -6.58 0.03
C ALA A 128 -11.05 -6.79 -1.45
N GLY A 129 -12.03 -6.68 -2.36
CA GLY A 129 -11.83 -6.83 -3.80
C GLY A 129 -10.93 -5.75 -4.39
N ASP A 130 -11.13 -4.50 -4.01
CA ASP A 130 -10.36 -3.34 -4.46
C ASP A 130 -8.93 -3.41 -3.93
N ALA A 131 -8.75 -3.72 -2.65
CA ALA A 131 -7.43 -3.91 -2.06
C ALA A 131 -6.69 -5.05 -2.77
N LEU A 132 -7.34 -6.20 -2.93
CA LEU A 132 -6.73 -7.36 -3.58
C LEU A 132 -6.37 -7.10 -5.04
N SER A 133 -7.23 -6.42 -5.79
CA SER A 133 -6.97 -6.05 -7.19
C SER A 133 -5.74 -5.16 -7.29
N ASN A 134 -5.63 -4.15 -6.42
CA ASN A 134 -4.50 -3.24 -6.39
C ASN A 134 -3.20 -3.90 -5.90
N ILE A 135 -3.28 -4.93 -5.05
CA ILE A 135 -2.12 -5.72 -4.59
C ILE A 135 -1.65 -6.73 -5.61
N SER A 136 -2.57 -7.25 -6.42
CA SER A 136 -2.25 -8.27 -7.42
C SER A 136 -1.49 -7.72 -8.62
N VAL A 137 -1.47 -6.40 -8.81
CA VAL A 137 -0.66 -5.74 -9.84
C VAL A 137 0.73 -5.40 -9.29
N PRO A 138 1.81 -5.96 -9.85
CA PRO A 138 3.17 -5.66 -9.45
C PRO A 138 3.44 -4.16 -9.35
N GLN A 139 4.10 -3.73 -8.27
CA GLN A 139 4.39 -2.32 -8.01
C GLN A 139 5.10 -1.62 -9.17
N ALA A 140 6.05 -2.30 -9.83
CA ALA A 140 6.76 -1.77 -11.00
C ALA A 140 5.79 -1.44 -12.17
N LEU A 141 4.80 -2.29 -12.42
CA LEU A 141 3.81 -2.05 -13.47
C LEU A 141 2.86 -0.90 -13.11
N ARG A 142 2.50 -0.76 -11.83
CA ARG A 142 1.69 0.38 -11.36
C ARG A 142 2.45 1.71 -11.45
N GLN A 143 3.72 1.73 -11.06
CA GLN A 143 4.56 2.92 -11.18
C GLN A 143 4.72 3.34 -12.65
N ALA A 144 4.94 2.38 -13.56
CA ALA A 144 4.99 2.65 -14.99
C ALA A 144 3.66 3.22 -15.52
N ALA A 145 2.52 2.67 -15.10
CA ALA A 145 1.20 3.16 -15.52
C ALA A 145 0.90 4.57 -14.96
N GLN A 146 1.25 4.84 -13.70
CA GLN A 146 1.07 6.17 -13.07
C GLN A 146 1.95 7.23 -13.72
N GLN A 147 3.20 6.90 -14.05
CA GLN A 147 4.11 7.79 -14.77
C GLN A 147 3.62 8.08 -16.19
N GLY A 148 3.17 7.05 -16.91
CA GLY A 148 2.59 7.22 -18.26
C GLY A 148 1.35 8.12 -18.25
N ASN A 149 0.42 7.91 -17.31
CA ASN A 149 -0.77 8.74 -17.17
C ASN A 149 -0.44 10.19 -16.77
N ALA A 150 0.52 10.39 -15.86
CA ALA A 150 0.98 11.71 -15.47
C ALA A 150 1.61 12.47 -16.64
N GLN A 151 2.44 11.80 -17.46
CA GLN A 151 3.03 12.37 -18.67
C GLN A 151 1.97 12.74 -19.71
N ALA A 152 0.98 11.86 -19.93
CA ALA A 152 -0.12 12.13 -20.86
C ALA A 152 -0.96 13.35 -20.41
N ALA A 153 -1.30 13.43 -19.12
CA ALA A 153 -2.04 14.58 -18.57
C ALA A 153 -1.25 15.90 -18.67
N GLN A 154 0.07 15.86 -18.43
CA GLN A 154 0.94 17.04 -18.59
C GLN A 154 1.03 17.50 -20.05
N GLN A 155 1.15 16.57 -21.00
CA GLN A 155 1.16 16.90 -22.43
C GLN A 155 -0.17 17.50 -22.88
N GLN A 156 -1.29 16.95 -22.42
CA GLN A 156 -2.62 17.47 -22.75
C GLN A 156 -2.82 18.89 -22.19
N ASN A 157 -2.42 19.15 -20.96
CA ASN A 157 -2.46 20.49 -20.37
C ASN A 157 -1.55 21.49 -21.10
N ALA A 158 -0.35 21.08 -21.50
CA ALA A 158 0.55 21.93 -22.27
C ALA A 158 -0.01 22.27 -23.66
N GLN A 159 -0.64 21.30 -24.34
CA GLN A 159 -1.31 21.53 -25.63
C GLN A 159 -2.49 22.48 -25.50
N MET A 160 -3.33 22.32 -24.46
CA MET A 160 -4.45 23.23 -24.20
C MET A 160 -3.97 24.67 -23.93
N ALA A 161 -2.89 24.83 -23.15
CA ALA A 161 -2.31 26.15 -22.87
C ALA A 161 -1.73 26.82 -24.13
N GLN A 162 -1.06 26.06 -25.01
CA GLN A 162 -0.55 26.56 -26.28
C GLN A 162 -1.67 26.99 -27.24
N GLN A 163 -2.76 26.23 -27.29
CA GLN A 163 -3.94 26.59 -28.09
C GLN A 163 -4.59 27.87 -27.58
N GLN A 164 -4.76 28.03 -26.27
CA GLN A 164 -5.30 29.26 -25.67
C GLN A 164 -4.43 30.48 -25.97
N ASN A 165 -3.10 30.37 -25.82
CA ASN A 165 -2.19 31.47 -26.13
C ASN A 165 -2.23 31.87 -27.61
N THR A 166 -2.34 30.88 -28.50
CA THR A 166 -2.43 31.14 -29.95
C THR A 166 -3.75 31.82 -30.31
N GLN A 167 -4.87 31.40 -29.70
CA GLN A 167 -6.18 32.05 -29.87
C GLN A 167 -6.18 33.47 -29.34
N MET A 168 -5.59 33.73 -28.16
CA MET A 168 -5.47 35.09 -27.61
C MET A 168 -4.62 36.00 -28.51
N ALA A 169 -3.49 35.50 -29.01
CA ALA A 169 -2.63 36.26 -29.93
C ALA A 169 -3.35 36.59 -31.25
N GLN A 170 -4.12 35.65 -31.81
CA GLN A 170 -4.94 35.88 -33.00
C GLN A 170 -6.04 36.91 -32.75
N GLN A 171 -6.70 36.87 -31.59
CA GLN A 171 -7.72 37.86 -31.22
C GLN A 171 -7.12 39.26 -31.05
N GLN A 172 -5.98 39.40 -30.40
CA GLN A 172 -5.28 40.68 -30.26
C GLN A 172 -4.86 41.25 -31.61
N ASN A 173 -4.32 40.42 -32.51
CA ASN A 173 -3.92 40.86 -33.84
C ASN A 173 -5.14 41.32 -34.67
N ASN A 174 -6.26 40.61 -34.57
CA ASN A 174 -7.50 41.00 -35.23
C ASN A 174 -8.07 42.31 -34.69
N GLN A 175 -7.97 42.56 -33.38
CA GLN A 175 -8.38 43.83 -32.77
C GLN A 175 -7.49 45.00 -33.19
N MET A 176 -6.17 44.81 -33.22
CA MET A 176 -5.23 45.85 -33.70
C MET A 176 -5.48 46.21 -35.18
N ASN A 177 -5.72 45.22 -36.03
CA ASN A 177 -6.01 45.46 -37.45
C ASN A 177 -7.35 46.22 -37.65
N GLN A 178 -8.36 45.94 -36.82
CA GLN A 178 -9.63 46.69 -36.86
C GLN A 178 -9.46 48.16 -36.41
N GLN A 179 -8.65 48.41 -35.39
CA GLN A 179 -8.37 49.77 -34.90
C GLN A 179 -7.57 50.61 -35.92
N ASN A 180 -6.56 50.03 -36.55
CA ASN A 180 -5.76 50.73 -37.57
C ASN A 180 -6.58 51.10 -38.82
N ASN A 181 -7.60 50.32 -39.17
CA ASN A 181 -8.45 50.60 -40.32
C ASN A 181 -9.52 51.68 -40.05
N GLN A 182 -9.82 51.97 -38.78
CA GLN A 182 -10.76 53.03 -38.37
C GLN A 182 -10.09 54.41 -38.23
N GLY A 183 -8.76 54.48 -38.14
CA GLY A 183 -8.01 55.74 -38.04
C GLY A 183 -7.60 56.39 -39.37
N MET A 184 -7.97 55.80 -40.52
CA MET A 184 -7.66 56.30 -41.86
C MET A 184 -8.87 56.87 -42.61
N GLN A 185 -10.00 57.08 -41.93
CA GLN A 185 -11.17 57.82 -42.42
C GLN A 185 -11.31 59.12 -41.63
#